data_AF-A0A9E7FHI4-F1
#
_entry.id   AF-A0A9E7FHI4-F1
#
_cell.length_a   1.000
_cell.length_b   1.000
_cell.length_c   1.000
_cell.angle_alpha   90.00
_cell.angle_beta   90.00
_cell.angle_gamma   90.00
#
_symmetry.space_group_name_H-M   'P 1'
#
loop_
_entity.id
_entity.type
_entity.pdbx_description
1 polymer ?
#
loop_
_entity_poly.entity_id
_entity_poly.type
_entity_poly.pdbx_seq_one_letter_code
_entity_poly.pdbx_strand_id
1 'polypeptide(L)'
;MGRDMRVHFKNTRETAHAIRKLPLAKAKKYLEDVIAHKQAIPFRRFCGGVGRTAQAKGRHPNGQGRWPVKSARFILDLLKNAESNAEVNQAQRQRRRTYRAHG
;
A
#
# COMPACT_ATOMS: atom_id res chain seq x y z
N MET A 1 -3.84 -13.75 6.42
CA MET A 1 -4.84 -12.77 5.96
C MET A 1 -4.83 -12.72 4.43
N GLY A 2 -6.00 -12.83 3.80
CA GLY A 2 -6.24 -12.43 2.41
C GLY A 2 -6.06 -13.49 1.31
N ARG A 3 -6.88 -14.56 1.30
CA ARG A 3 -7.15 -15.38 0.09
C ARG A 3 -8.60 -15.11 -0.35
N ASP A 4 -8.86 -15.10 -1.66
CA ASP A 4 -10.17 -14.82 -2.28
C ASP A 4 -10.81 -13.46 -1.98
N MET A 5 -10.00 -12.42 -2.11
CA MET A 5 -10.48 -11.05 -1.92
C MET A 5 -11.15 -10.55 -3.20
N ARG A 6 -12.38 -10.04 -3.09
CA ARG A 6 -13.15 -9.46 -4.20
C ARG A 6 -12.62 -8.07 -4.61
N VAL A 7 -11.33 -7.98 -4.90
CA VAL A 7 -10.64 -6.79 -5.42
C VAL A 7 -10.06 -7.10 -6.80
N HIS A 8 -10.08 -6.10 -7.69
CA HIS A 8 -9.57 -6.32 -9.05
C HIS A 8 -8.05 -6.54 -9.01
N PHE A 9 -7.61 -7.73 -9.40
CA PHE A 9 -6.21 -8.15 -9.32
C PHE A 9 -5.26 -7.14 -9.98
N LYS A 10 -5.57 -6.72 -11.22
CA LYS A 10 -4.71 -5.80 -11.99
C LYS A 10 -4.53 -4.46 -11.28
N ASN A 11 -5.61 -3.91 -10.71
CA ASN A 11 -5.56 -2.62 -10.01
C ASN A 11 -4.76 -2.73 -8.71
N THR A 12 -4.97 -3.83 -7.99
CA THR A 12 -4.29 -4.11 -6.72
C THR A 12 -2.79 -4.30 -6.93
N ARG A 13 -2.39 -4.98 -8.00
CA ARG A 13 -0.98 -5.15 -8.40
C ARG A 13 -0.30 -3.82 -8.71
N GLU A 14 -0.94 -2.94 -9.49
CA GLU A 14 -0.36 -1.63 -9.79
C GLU A 14 -0.28 -0.74 -8.54
N THR A 15 -1.31 -0.80 -7.67
CA THR A 15 -1.32 -0.08 -6.39
C THR A 15 -0.22 -0.54 -5.45
N ALA A 16 -0.07 -1.85 -5.26
CA ALA A 16 0.97 -2.43 -4.42
C ALA A 16 2.37 -2.12 -4.97
N HIS A 17 2.54 -2.13 -6.30
CA HIS A 17 3.80 -1.76 -6.91
C HIS A 17 4.13 -0.27 -6.73
N ALA A 18 3.12 0.61 -6.73
CA ALA A 18 3.31 2.05 -6.56
C ALA A 18 3.81 2.42 -5.15
N ILE A 19 3.48 1.63 -4.13
CA ILE A 19 3.95 1.85 -2.75
C ILE A 19 5.23 1.07 -2.41
N ARG A 20 5.74 0.26 -3.35
CA ARG A 20 6.93 -0.58 -3.12
C ARG A 20 8.14 0.30 -2.83
N LYS A 21 8.87 -0.02 -1.74
CA LYS A 21 10.03 0.73 -1.22
C LYS A 21 9.73 2.12 -0.64
N LEU A 22 8.45 2.46 -0.40
CA LEU A 22 8.12 3.65 0.38
C LEU A 22 8.18 3.35 1.89
N PRO A 23 8.62 4.31 2.72
CA PRO A 23 8.42 4.24 4.17
C PRO A 23 6.92 4.11 4.50
N LEU A 24 6.60 3.38 5.56
CA LEU A 24 5.21 3.05 5.94
C LEU A 24 4.32 4.30 6.06
N ALA A 25 4.79 5.34 6.75
CA ALA A 25 4.05 6.59 6.93
C ALA A 25 3.75 7.28 5.58
N LYS A 26 4.73 7.30 4.67
CA LYS A 26 4.56 7.87 3.32
C LYS A 26 3.62 7.02 2.47
N ALA A 27 3.68 5.70 2.59
CA ALA A 27 2.79 4.79 1.89
C ALA A 27 1.33 4.98 2.30
N LYS A 28 1.05 5.09 3.61
CA LYS A 28 -0.30 5.35 4.13
C LYS A 28 -0.87 6.66 3.60
N LYS A 29 -0.12 7.76 3.77
CA LYS A 29 -0.51 9.09 3.27
C LYS A 29 -0.79 9.06 1.77
N TYR A 30 0.08 8.39 1.01
CA TYR A 30 -0.11 8.26 -0.43
C TYR A 30 -1.40 7.51 -0.80
N LEU A 31 -1.73 6.42 -0.10
CA LEU A 31 -2.98 5.70 -0.34
C LEU A 31 -4.22 6.52 0.03
N GLU A 32 -4.15 7.32 1.10
CA GLU A 32 -5.21 8.26 1.48
C GLU A 32 -5.39 9.37 0.42
N ASP A 33 -4.29 9.92 -0.09
CA ASP A 33 -4.32 10.90 -1.18
C ASP A 33 -4.91 10.31 -2.48
N VAL A 34 -4.68 9.03 -2.74
CA VAL A 34 -5.30 8.32 -3.89
C VAL A 34 -6.81 8.17 -3.69
N ILE A 35 -7.25 7.83 -2.48
CA ILE A 35 -8.68 7.74 -2.15
C ILE A 35 -9.35 9.11 -2.30
N ALA A 36 -8.66 10.18 -1.90
CA ALA A 36 -9.09 11.57 -2.05
C ALA A 36 -8.90 12.13 -3.47
N HIS A 37 -8.45 11.33 -4.43
CA HIS A 37 -8.17 11.72 -5.82
C HIS A 37 -7.13 12.85 -6.00
N LYS A 38 -6.34 13.13 -4.96
CA LYS A 38 -5.26 14.13 -4.98
C LYS A 38 -4.03 13.64 -5.73
N GLN A 39 -3.77 12.33 -5.71
CA GLN A 39 -2.68 11.70 -6.45
C GLN A 39 -3.14 10.44 -7.17
N ALA A 40 -2.63 10.20 -8.38
CA ALA A 40 -2.97 9.04 -9.19
C ALA A 40 -1.95 7.92 -9.04
N ILE A 41 -2.44 6.67 -9.15
CA ILE A 41 -1.59 5.49 -9.24
C ILE A 41 -1.16 5.31 -10.69
N PRO A 42 0.15 5.27 -11.00
CA PRO A 42 0.63 5.02 -12.35
C PRO A 42 0.41 3.55 -12.72
N PHE A 43 -0.20 3.30 -13.89
CA PHE A 43 -0.42 1.94 -14.41
C PHE A 43 0.72 1.60 -15.38
N ARG A 44 1.50 0.57 -15.03
CA ARG A 44 2.71 0.18 -15.77
C ARG A 44 2.50 -1.05 -16.63
N ARG A 45 2.06 -2.17 -16.04
CA ARG A 45 1.87 -3.42 -16.80
C ARG A 45 0.47 -3.50 -17.38
N PHE A 46 -0.54 -3.23 -16.57
CA PHE A 46 -1.94 -3.38 -16.98
C PHE A 46 -2.54 -2.07 -17.52
N CYS A 47 -1.94 -1.51 -18.56
CA CYS A 47 -2.27 -0.18 -19.09
C CYS A 47 -3.25 -0.17 -20.28
N GLY A 48 -3.76 -1.33 -20.73
CA GLY A 48 -4.74 -1.39 -21.82
C GLY A 48 -6.04 -0.65 -21.47
N GLY A 49 -6.43 0.33 -22.30
CA GLY A 49 -7.63 1.14 -22.10
C GLY A 49 -7.55 2.14 -20.93
N VAL A 50 -6.36 2.42 -20.39
CA VAL A 50 -6.19 3.37 -19.29
C VAL A 50 -5.96 4.78 -19.83
N GLY A 51 -6.77 5.73 -19.37
CA GLY A 51 -6.63 7.15 -19.70
C GLY A 51 -5.33 7.76 -19.16
N ARG A 52 -4.90 8.86 -19.78
CA ARG A 52 -3.76 9.65 -19.33
C ARG A 52 -4.20 10.72 -18.32
N THR A 53 -3.35 10.99 -17.34
CA THR A 53 -3.60 12.03 -16.33
C THR A 53 -2.34 12.82 -16.04
N ALA A 54 -2.47 14.13 -15.85
CA ALA A 54 -1.36 15.01 -15.48
C ALA A 54 -0.71 14.58 -14.15
N GLN A 55 -1.48 13.97 -13.24
CA GLN A 55 -0.95 13.47 -11.96
C GLN A 55 0.03 12.27 -12.12
N ALA A 56 -0.03 11.58 -13.25
CA ALA A 56 0.91 10.51 -13.60
C ALA A 56 2.11 11.01 -14.40
N LYS A 57 2.06 12.27 -14.89
CA LYS A 57 3.11 12.94 -15.65
C LYS A 57 4.30 13.16 -14.70
N GLY A 58 5.36 12.36 -14.88
CA GLY A 58 6.55 12.36 -14.02
C GLY A 58 6.74 11.10 -13.17
N ARG A 59 5.72 10.25 -13.03
CA ARG A 59 5.85 8.95 -12.34
C ARG A 59 6.03 7.76 -13.27
N HIS A 60 5.61 7.92 -14.52
CA HIS A 60 5.79 6.93 -15.57
C HIS A 60 5.73 7.56 -16.98
N PRO A 61 6.54 7.12 -17.95
CA PRO A 61 6.62 7.72 -19.29
C PRO A 61 5.31 7.66 -20.09
N ASN A 62 4.47 6.64 -19.88
CA ASN A 62 3.19 6.53 -20.59
C ASN A 62 2.13 7.57 -20.16
N GLY A 63 2.34 8.27 -19.03
CA GLY A 63 1.40 9.23 -18.46
C GLY A 63 0.05 8.64 -18.06
N GLN A 64 -0.06 7.32 -17.96
CA GLN A 64 -1.32 6.61 -17.68
C GLN A 64 -1.47 6.35 -16.19
N GLY A 65 -2.64 6.68 -15.63
CA GLY A 65 -2.92 6.50 -14.21
C GLY A 65 -4.40 6.52 -13.87
N ARG A 66 -4.76 5.92 -12.74
CA ARG A 66 -6.13 5.88 -12.20
C ARG A 66 -6.13 6.00 -10.68
N TRP A 67 -7.33 6.12 -10.11
CA TRP A 67 -7.57 6.08 -8.67
C TRP A 67 -8.34 4.80 -8.29
N PRO A 68 -7.67 3.64 -8.16
CA PRO A 68 -8.34 2.39 -7.77
C PRO A 68 -8.70 2.40 -6.27
N VAL A 69 -9.76 3.14 -5.91
CA VAL A 69 -10.19 3.40 -4.52
C VAL A 69 -10.37 2.10 -3.73
N LYS A 70 -11.01 1.08 -4.30
CA LYS A 70 -11.24 -0.20 -3.62
C LYS A 70 -9.94 -0.93 -3.29
N SER A 71 -8.98 -0.95 -4.22
CA SER A 71 -7.67 -1.56 -4.00
C SER A 71 -6.83 -0.75 -3.02
N ALA A 72 -6.89 0.58 -3.07
CA ALA A 72 -6.15 1.46 -2.17
C ALA A 72 -6.62 1.33 -0.72
N ARG A 73 -7.94 1.33 -0.46
CA ARG A 73 -8.52 1.08 0.87
C ARG A 73 -8.08 -0.27 1.42
N PHE A 74 -8.19 -1.30 0.58
CA PHE A 74 -7.83 -2.65 0.99
C PHE A 74 -6.36 -2.79 1.39
N ILE A 75 -5.45 -2.21 0.60
CA ILE A 75 -4.01 -2.21 0.92
C ILE A 75 -3.72 -1.37 2.17
N LEU A 76 -4.43 -0.26 2.37
CA LEU A 76 -4.28 0.56 3.57
C LEU A 76 -4.64 -0.23 4.83
N ASP A 77 -5.74 -0.99 4.79
CA ASP A 77 -6.17 -1.83 5.91
C ASP A 77 -5.16 -2.94 6.20
N LEU A 78 -4.58 -3.56 5.15
CA LEU A 78 -3.49 -4.53 5.31
C LEU A 78 -2.25 -3.91 5.96
N LEU A 79 -1.88 -2.69 5.58
CA LEU A 79 -0.72 -2.00 6.16
C LEU A 79 -0.94 -1.65 7.64
N LYS A 80 -2.15 -1.20 8.01
CA LYS A 80 -2.52 -0.95 9.42
C LYS A 80 -2.45 -2.23 10.25
N ASN A 81 -2.94 -3.34 9.69
CA ASN A 81 -2.89 -4.63 10.36
C ASN A 81 -1.46 -5.16 10.52
N ALA A 82 -0.61 -4.99 9.50
CA ALA A 82 0.79 -5.36 9.56
C ALA A 82 1.59 -4.54 10.60
N GLU A 83 1.29 -3.24 10.73
CA GLU A 83 1.89 -2.37 11.73
C GLU A 83 1.51 -2.80 13.15
N SER A 84 0.21 -3.03 13.42
CA SER A 84 -0.25 -3.51 14.73
C SER A 84 0.41 -4.85 15.11
N ASN A 85 0.56 -5.76 14.15
CA ASN A 85 1.28 -7.02 14.37
C ASN A 85 2.78 -6.82 14.64
N ALA A 86 3.41 -5.80 14.04
CA ALA A 86 4.81 -5.48 14.31
C ALA A 86 5.01 -4.95 15.74
N GLU A 87 4.10 -4.08 16.21
CA GLU A 87 4.12 -3.53 17.57
C GLU A 87 3.95 -4.62 18.63
N VAL A 88 2.98 -5.53 18.44
CA VAL A 88 2.74 -6.65 19.38
C VAL A 88 3.96 -7.56 19.48
N ASN A 89 4.60 -7.89 18.35
CA ASN A 89 5.81 -8.72 18.35
C ASN A 89 7.01 -8.03 19.01
N GLN A 90 7.16 -6.71 18.84
CA GLN A 90 8.20 -5.95 19.52
C GLN A 90 7.99 -5.92 21.04
N ALA A 91 6.76 -5.69 21.49
CA ALA A 91 6.40 -5.72 22.91
C ALA A 91 6.67 -7.12 23.52
N GLN A 92 6.31 -8.20 22.82
CA GLN A 92 6.60 -9.57 23.26
C GLN A 92 8.12 -9.84 23.34
N ARG A 93 8.91 -9.31 22.39
CA ARG A 93 10.37 -9.49 22.37
C ARG A 93 11.06 -8.74 23.50
N GLN A 94 10.60 -7.54 23.84
CA GLN A 94 11.07 -6.80 25.02
C GLN A 94 10.72 -7.55 26.32
N ARG A 95 9.47 -8.01 26.43
CA ARG A 95 9.00 -8.80 27.58
C ARG A 95 9.81 -10.08 27.78
N ARG A 96 10.14 -10.83 26.71
CA ARG A 96 11.00 -12.04 26.81
C ARG A 96 12.45 -11.75 27.22
N ARG A 97 12.97 -10.55 26.98
CA ARG A 97 14.34 -10.17 27.39
C ARG A 97 14.41 -9.86 28.88
N THR A 98 13.39 -9.23 29.46
CA THR A 98 13.41 -8.81 30.87
C THR A 98 13.26 -9.97 31.86
N TYR A 99 12.67 -11.10 31.46
CA TYR A 99 12.52 -12.27 32.34
C TYR A 99 13.75 -13.19 32.42
N ARG A 100 14.76 -13.02 31.55
CA ARG A 100 15.91 -13.94 31.46
C ARG A 100 17.11 -13.54 32.34
N ALA A 101 16.92 -12.63 33.30
CA ALA A 101 18.00 -12.05 34.12
C ALA A 101 18.01 -12.51 35.59
N HIS A 102 17.15 -13.44 36.00
CA HIS A 102 17.16 -14.01 37.35
C HIS A 102 17.06 -15.53 37.27
N GLY A 103 18.17 -16.21 37.52
CA GLY A 103 18.35 -17.66 37.51
C GLY A 103 19.83 -17.97 37.64
#